data_AF-A0A1V6AEN5-F1
#
_entry.id   AF-A0A1V6AEN5-F1
#
_cell.length_a   1.000
_cell.length_b   1.000
_cell.length_c   1.000
_cell.angle_alpha   90.00
_cell.angle_beta   90.00
_cell.angle_gamma   90.00
#
_symmetry.space_group_name_H-M   'P 1'
#
loop_
_entity.id
_entity.type
_entity.pdbx_description
1 polymer ?
#
loop_
_entity_poly.entity_id
_entity_poly.type
_entity_poly.pdbx_seq_one_letter_code
_entity_poly.pdbx_strand_id
1 'polypeptide(L)'
;MWQYKKQIKIRWLSFFIGFFLFVSFLYYFGNGTRGFFSQENFKSAVAAISVAFNYFPLWGLAICVFLIFAAAIVGIPSILIYAFILVAYDTTIAFLLSFICQFFVTYFSMGLSYKSYKKENYEDDFRENLESVQKNFSSFAFWSRVYYVFPLRTIDSYTPMVYPEKTPLFAVLPSVAFAIFLRMLIPVLWLNALYSWFSDFGADPVALERNILFWSSVLIVYSVVPRAPELIICPEEFKNILYKITPYSVSRKQSKAKSTSADKKLKAPESESIDVAGTESI
;
A
#
# COMPACT_ATOMS: atom_id res chain seq x y z
N MET A 1 -2.42 10.99 13.66
CA MET A 1 -2.57 9.59 13.18
C MET A 1 -3.43 9.61 11.93
N TRP A 2 -2.94 9.21 10.73
CA TRP A 2 -3.92 8.66 9.78
C TRP A 2 -4.60 7.53 10.51
N GLN A 3 -5.91 7.40 10.32
CA GLN A 3 -6.66 6.39 11.04
C GLN A 3 -6.20 5.03 10.51
N TYR A 4 -5.11 4.49 11.05
CA TYR A 4 -4.64 3.13 10.84
C TYR A 4 -5.82 2.16 10.98
N LYS A 5 -6.72 2.46 11.93
CA LYS A 5 -8.05 1.85 12.06
C LYS A 5 -8.91 1.93 10.78
N LYS A 6 -9.07 3.10 10.13
CA LYS A 6 -9.77 3.23 8.83
C LYS A 6 -9.05 2.51 7.70
N GLN A 7 -7.72 2.59 7.61
CA GLN A 7 -6.97 1.89 6.56
C GLN A 7 -7.05 0.38 6.70
N ILE A 8 -6.98 -0.14 7.92
CA ILE A 8 -7.24 -1.55 8.22
C ILE A 8 -8.67 -1.91 7.79
N LYS A 9 -9.66 -1.08 8.12
CA LYS A 9 -11.05 -1.30 7.69
C LYS A 9 -11.17 -1.35 6.16
N ILE A 10 -10.57 -0.39 5.45
CA ILE A 10 -10.55 -0.37 3.98
C ILE A 10 -9.85 -1.60 3.43
N ARG A 11 -8.71 -2.00 4.00
CA ARG A 11 -7.98 -3.20 3.60
C ARG A 11 -8.83 -4.46 3.74
N TRP A 12 -9.51 -4.63 4.87
CA TRP A 12 -10.42 -5.75 5.09
C TRP A 12 -11.61 -5.70 4.14
N LEU A 13 -12.20 -4.52 3.94
CA LEU A 13 -13.30 -4.34 2.99
C LEU A 13 -12.88 -4.74 1.57
N SER A 14 -11.75 -4.22 1.07
CA SER A 14 -11.20 -4.57 -0.23
C SER A 14 -10.84 -6.05 -0.34
N PHE A 15 -10.37 -6.67 0.76
CA PHE A 15 -10.14 -8.12 0.81
C PHE A 15 -11.44 -8.90 0.65
N PHE A 16 -12.49 -8.58 1.44
CA PHE A 16 -13.77 -9.28 1.36
C PHE A 16 -14.45 -9.09 0.01
N ILE A 17 -14.41 -7.88 -0.56
CA ILE A 17 -14.92 -7.61 -1.91
C ILE A 17 -14.14 -8.44 -2.94
N GLY A 18 -12.81 -8.40 -2.91
CA GLY A 18 -12.00 -9.17 -3.85
C GLY A 18 -12.20 -10.68 -3.70
N PHE A 19 -12.36 -11.18 -2.48
CA PHE A 19 -12.65 -12.58 -2.21
C PHE A 19 -14.03 -12.99 -2.72
N PHE A 20 -15.06 -12.16 -2.51
CA PHE A 20 -16.39 -12.39 -3.05
C PHE A 20 -16.39 -12.42 -4.59
N LEU A 21 -15.67 -11.49 -5.22
CA LEU A 21 -15.48 -11.49 -6.67
C LEU A 21 -14.75 -12.76 -7.15
N PHE A 22 -13.77 -13.24 -6.39
CA PHE A 22 -13.02 -14.46 -6.73
C PHE A 22 -13.92 -15.70 -6.67
N VAL A 23 -14.66 -15.87 -5.58
CA VAL A 23 -15.61 -16.99 -5.44
C VAL A 23 -16.70 -16.91 -6.51
N SER A 24 -17.22 -15.71 -6.80
CA SER A 24 -18.23 -15.51 -7.85
C SER A 24 -17.68 -15.85 -9.24
N PHE A 25 -16.44 -15.46 -9.54
CA PHE A 25 -15.75 -15.82 -10.78
C PHE A 25 -15.61 -17.33 -10.92
N LEU A 26 -15.13 -18.00 -9.87
CA LEU A 26 -15.01 -19.45 -9.88
C LEU A 26 -16.37 -20.15 -10.06
N TYR A 27 -17.43 -19.64 -9.42
CA TYR A 27 -18.78 -20.20 -9.54
C TYR A 27 -19.35 -20.01 -10.96
N TYR A 28 -19.21 -18.81 -11.53
CA TYR A 28 -19.72 -18.48 -12.86
C TYR A 28 -19.03 -19.30 -13.96
N PHE A 29 -17.70 -19.37 -13.93
CA PHE A 29 -16.95 -20.14 -14.92
C PHE A 29 -16.88 -21.64 -14.60
N GLY A 30 -17.15 -22.04 -13.36
CA GLY A 30 -17.31 -23.44 -12.94
C GLY A 30 -18.69 -24.04 -13.26
N ASN A 31 -19.45 -23.42 -14.18
CA ASN A 31 -20.78 -23.87 -14.65
C ASN A 31 -21.83 -24.08 -13.55
N GLY A 32 -21.74 -23.35 -12.42
CA GLY A 32 -22.73 -23.44 -11.35
C GLY A 32 -22.92 -24.84 -10.76
N THR A 33 -21.89 -25.69 -10.84
CA THR A 33 -21.93 -27.08 -10.42
C THR A 33 -22.39 -27.21 -8.96
N ARG A 34 -23.47 -27.96 -8.73
CA ARG A 34 -23.92 -28.32 -7.37
C ARG A 34 -22.77 -29.02 -6.67
N GLY A 35 -22.29 -28.45 -5.55
CA GLY A 35 -21.12 -28.95 -4.83
C GLY A 35 -19.80 -28.35 -5.31
N PHE A 36 -19.76 -27.06 -5.64
CA PHE A 36 -18.54 -26.31 -5.99
C PHE A 36 -17.37 -26.52 -5.00
N PHE A 37 -17.66 -26.74 -3.72
CA PHE A 37 -16.65 -27.04 -2.69
C PHE A 37 -16.20 -28.51 -2.63
N SER A 38 -16.70 -29.36 -3.52
CA SER A 38 -16.11 -30.70 -3.70
C SER A 38 -14.88 -30.61 -4.59
N GLN A 39 -13.91 -31.46 -4.30
CA GLN A 39 -12.60 -31.44 -4.92
C GLN A 39 -12.63 -31.68 -6.44
N GLU A 40 -13.43 -32.65 -6.88
CA GLU A 40 -13.58 -32.98 -8.30
C GLU A 40 -14.18 -31.80 -9.08
N ASN A 41 -15.18 -31.13 -8.50
CA ASN A 41 -15.80 -29.95 -9.11
C ASN A 41 -14.83 -28.76 -9.15
N PHE A 42 -14.01 -28.56 -8.11
CA PHE A 42 -12.99 -27.52 -8.12
C PHE A 42 -11.96 -27.75 -9.23
N LYS A 43 -11.43 -28.98 -9.33
CA LYS A 43 -10.47 -29.34 -10.40
C LYS A 43 -11.07 -29.14 -11.79
N SER A 44 -12.31 -29.59 -12.00
CA SER A 44 -13.02 -29.39 -13.26
C SER A 44 -13.26 -27.91 -13.58
N ALA A 45 -13.61 -27.09 -12.58
CA ALA A 45 -13.84 -25.66 -12.76
C ALA A 45 -12.55 -24.92 -13.14
N VAL A 46 -11.44 -25.21 -12.44
CA VAL A 46 -10.12 -24.65 -12.75
C VAL A 46 -9.68 -25.03 -14.16
N ALA A 47 -9.84 -26.30 -14.55
CA ALA A 47 -9.52 -26.77 -15.90
C ALA A 47 -10.36 -26.05 -16.96
N ALA A 48 -11.67 -25.90 -16.74
CA ALA A 48 -12.56 -25.18 -17.64
C ALA A 48 -12.17 -23.70 -17.79
N ILE A 49 -11.82 -23.03 -16.68
CA ILE A 49 -11.34 -21.65 -16.68
C ILE A 49 -10.04 -21.54 -17.47
N SER A 50 -9.04 -22.37 -17.17
CA SER A 50 -7.75 -22.30 -17.86
C SER A 50 -7.88 -22.53 -19.36
N VAL A 51 -8.70 -23.50 -19.77
CA VAL A 51 -9.02 -23.74 -21.19
C VAL A 51 -9.71 -22.50 -21.80
N ALA A 52 -10.72 -21.94 -21.14
CA ALA A 52 -11.41 -20.75 -21.63
C ALA A 52 -10.47 -19.54 -21.80
N PHE A 53 -9.51 -19.36 -20.87
CA PHE A 53 -8.53 -18.28 -20.93
C PHE A 53 -7.47 -18.47 -22.02
N ASN A 54 -7.12 -19.72 -22.36
CA ASN A 54 -6.22 -20.01 -23.48
C ASN A 54 -6.84 -19.63 -24.85
N TYR A 55 -8.16 -19.73 -24.99
CA TYR A 55 -8.88 -19.33 -26.20
C TYR A 55 -9.49 -17.93 -26.11
N PHE A 56 -9.18 -17.18 -25.05
CA PHE A 56 -9.74 -15.86 -24.84
C PHE A 56 -9.12 -14.86 -25.82
N PRO A 57 -9.92 -14.00 -26.47
CA PRO A 57 -9.38 -13.07 -27.45
C PRO A 57 -8.45 -12.04 -26.78
N LEU A 58 -7.41 -11.62 -27.50
CA LEU A 58 -6.39 -10.68 -26.99
C LEU A 58 -6.99 -9.38 -26.42
N TRP A 59 -8.06 -8.86 -27.02
CA TRP A 59 -8.74 -7.66 -26.52
C TRP A 59 -9.42 -7.91 -25.16
N GLY A 60 -9.98 -9.10 -24.95
CA GLY A 60 -10.56 -9.50 -23.68
C GLY A 60 -9.50 -9.63 -22.60
N LEU A 61 -8.34 -10.20 -22.95
CA LEU A 61 -7.18 -10.30 -22.06
C LEU A 61 -6.68 -8.90 -21.65
N ALA A 62 -6.62 -7.96 -22.59
CA ALA A 62 -6.26 -6.56 -22.30
C ALA A 62 -7.23 -5.91 -21.30
N ILE A 63 -8.53 -6.15 -21.43
CA ILE A 63 -9.53 -5.68 -20.45
C ILE A 63 -9.31 -6.32 -19.08
N CYS A 64 -9.03 -7.62 -19.00
CA CYS A 64 -8.74 -8.30 -17.74
C CYS A 64 -7.51 -7.70 -17.05
N VAL A 65 -6.42 -7.44 -17.79
CA VAL A 65 -5.22 -6.79 -17.25
C VAL A 65 -5.53 -5.38 -16.75
N PHE A 66 -6.33 -4.61 -17.49
CA PHE A 66 -6.76 -3.28 -17.06
C PHE A 66 -7.59 -3.32 -15.76
N LEU A 67 -8.53 -4.27 -15.65
CA LEU A 67 -9.33 -4.45 -14.44
C LEU A 67 -8.48 -4.86 -13.25
N ILE A 68 -7.50 -5.74 -13.45
CA ILE A 68 -6.52 -6.12 -12.42
C ILE A 68 -5.71 -4.90 -11.95
N PHE A 69 -5.27 -4.07 -12.88
CA PHE A 69 -4.54 -2.85 -12.57
C PHE A 69 -5.40 -1.85 -11.79
N ALA A 70 -6.65 -1.64 -12.22
CA ALA A 70 -7.61 -0.79 -11.52
C ALA A 70 -7.91 -1.32 -10.10
N ALA A 71 -8.10 -2.63 -9.96
CA ALA A 71 -8.27 -3.30 -8.66
C ALA A 71 -7.08 -3.04 -7.72
N ALA A 72 -5.85 -3.16 -8.24
CA ALA A 72 -4.64 -2.89 -7.47
C ALA A 72 -4.50 -1.41 -7.05
N ILE A 73 -4.94 -0.46 -7.88
CA ILE A 73 -5.01 0.98 -7.53
C ILE A 73 -6.00 1.21 -6.39
N VAL A 74 -7.20 0.62 -6.48
CA VAL A 74 -8.25 0.72 -5.45
C VAL A 74 -7.83 0.05 -4.13
N GLY A 75 -6.76 -0.75 -4.16
CA GLY A 75 -6.18 -1.37 -2.98
C GLY A 75 -6.69 -2.79 -2.72
N ILE A 76 -7.18 -3.48 -3.75
CA ILE A 76 -7.40 -4.93 -3.66
C ILE A 76 -6.05 -5.61 -3.40
N PRO A 77 -5.96 -6.49 -2.37
CA PRO A 77 -4.73 -7.19 -2.03
C PRO A 77 -4.14 -7.98 -3.22
N SER A 78 -2.83 -7.86 -3.41
CA SER A 78 -2.09 -8.52 -4.50
C SER A 78 -2.25 -10.04 -4.50
N ILE A 79 -2.46 -10.66 -3.33
CA ILE A 79 -2.67 -12.10 -3.20
C ILE A 79 -3.95 -12.57 -3.89
N LEU A 80 -5.01 -11.74 -3.88
CA LEU A 80 -6.26 -12.06 -4.56
C LEU A 80 -6.09 -11.94 -6.06
N ILE A 81 -5.42 -10.87 -6.52
CA ILE A 81 -5.07 -10.69 -7.93
C ILE A 81 -4.28 -11.89 -8.45
N TYR A 82 -3.28 -12.32 -7.68
CA TYR A 82 -2.49 -13.51 -7.99
C TYR A 82 -3.38 -14.77 -8.06
N ALA A 83 -4.30 -14.97 -7.11
CA ALA A 83 -5.22 -16.11 -7.12
C ALA A 83 -6.07 -16.19 -8.39
N PHE A 84 -6.60 -15.05 -8.87
CA PHE A 84 -7.35 -15.01 -10.14
C PHE A 84 -6.49 -15.47 -11.31
N ILE A 85 -5.27 -14.93 -11.43
CA ILE A 85 -4.39 -15.24 -12.55
C ILE A 85 -3.87 -16.68 -12.44
N LEU A 86 -3.61 -17.20 -11.24
CA LEU A 86 -3.19 -18.57 -10.99
C LEU A 86 -4.23 -19.61 -11.40
N VAL A 87 -5.53 -19.28 -11.32
CA VAL A 87 -6.58 -20.20 -11.80
C VAL A 87 -6.71 -20.16 -13.32
N ALA A 88 -6.44 -19.01 -13.93
CA ALA A 88 -6.50 -18.83 -15.38
C ALA A 88 -5.25 -19.32 -16.12
N TYR A 89 -4.07 -19.16 -15.52
CA TYR A 89 -2.75 -19.40 -16.09
C TYR A 89 -1.87 -20.19 -15.10
N ASP A 90 -0.58 -20.36 -15.41
CA ASP A 90 0.35 -21.02 -14.51
C ASP A 90 0.89 -20.11 -13.40
N THR A 91 1.61 -20.71 -12.46
CA THR A 91 2.30 -20.03 -11.36
C THR A 91 3.24 -18.91 -11.83
N THR A 92 3.98 -19.15 -12.93
CA THR A 92 5.01 -18.24 -13.42
C THR A 92 4.40 -16.98 -14.00
N ILE A 93 3.42 -17.13 -14.89
CA ILE A 93 2.67 -16.03 -15.50
C ILE A 93 1.91 -15.27 -14.43
N ALA A 94 1.26 -15.98 -13.50
CA ALA A 94 0.54 -15.36 -12.39
C ALA A 94 1.44 -14.48 -11.51
N PHE A 95 2.64 -14.98 -11.18
CA PHE A 95 3.61 -14.22 -10.40
C PHE A 95 4.10 -13.00 -11.17
N LEU A 96 4.54 -13.18 -12.42
CA LEU A 96 5.13 -12.12 -13.24
C LEU A 96 4.12 -11.00 -13.53
N LEU A 97 2.88 -11.35 -13.92
CA LEU A 97 1.83 -10.36 -14.20
C LEU A 97 1.42 -9.62 -12.93
N SER A 98 1.27 -10.32 -11.81
CA SER A 98 0.96 -9.69 -10.52
C SER A 98 2.10 -8.75 -10.08
N PHE A 99 3.35 -9.18 -10.25
CA PHE A 99 4.53 -8.39 -9.89
C PHE A 99 4.62 -7.10 -10.71
N ILE A 100 4.51 -7.22 -12.05
CA ILE A 100 4.52 -6.08 -12.97
C ILE A 100 3.39 -5.11 -12.62
N CYS A 101 2.18 -5.62 -12.38
CA CYS A 101 1.04 -4.81 -11.95
C CYS A 101 1.35 -4.06 -10.65
N GLN A 102 1.84 -4.75 -9.62
CA GLN A 102 2.16 -4.11 -8.34
C GLN A 102 3.26 -3.06 -8.47
N PHE A 103 4.26 -3.31 -9.32
CA PHE A 103 5.32 -2.36 -9.62
C PHE A 103 4.80 -1.10 -10.31
N PHE A 104 3.99 -1.24 -11.37
CA PHE A 104 3.43 -0.09 -12.09
C PHE A 104 2.45 0.72 -11.22
N VAL A 105 1.61 0.06 -10.42
CA VAL A 105 0.72 0.78 -9.49
C VAL A 105 1.55 1.54 -8.45
N THR A 106 2.67 0.97 -8.00
CA THR A 106 3.59 1.65 -7.07
C THR A 106 4.22 2.88 -7.71
N TYR A 107 4.74 2.74 -8.94
CA TYR A 107 5.28 3.85 -9.71
C TYR A 107 4.24 4.97 -9.89
N PHE A 108 3.01 4.62 -10.29
CA PHE A 108 1.94 5.59 -10.49
C PHE A 108 1.51 6.26 -9.18
N SER A 109 1.38 5.49 -8.09
CA SER A 109 1.00 5.99 -6.77
C SER A 109 2.04 6.96 -6.20
N MET A 110 3.33 6.66 -6.34
CA MET A 110 4.41 7.59 -6.01
C MET A 110 4.34 8.86 -6.86
N GLY A 111 4.14 8.72 -8.18
CA GLY A 111 4.08 9.85 -9.10
C GLY A 111 2.90 10.80 -8.81
N LEU A 112 1.72 10.27 -8.51
CA LEU A 112 0.56 11.07 -8.09
C LEU A 112 0.84 11.79 -6.78
N SER A 113 1.39 11.08 -5.80
CA SER A 113 1.68 11.62 -4.47
C SER A 113 2.75 12.72 -4.55
N TYR A 114 3.79 12.53 -5.36
CA TYR A 114 4.83 13.54 -5.59
C TYR A 114 4.28 14.88 -6.10
N LYS A 115 3.31 14.84 -7.03
CA LYS A 115 2.65 16.06 -7.53
C LYS A 115 1.87 16.79 -6.42
N SER A 116 1.30 16.05 -5.49
CA SER A 116 0.53 16.62 -4.36
C SER A 116 1.43 17.26 -3.29
N TYR A 117 2.63 16.72 -3.04
CA TYR A 117 3.49 17.17 -1.95
C TYR A 117 4.40 18.37 -2.24
N LYS A 118 4.63 18.74 -3.51
CA LYS A 118 5.48 19.90 -3.87
C LYS A 118 4.94 21.26 -3.39
N LYS A 119 3.90 21.30 -2.55
CA LYS A 119 3.11 22.49 -2.26
C LYS A 119 3.16 22.96 -0.79
N GLU A 120 3.84 22.26 0.12
CA GLU A 120 3.76 22.54 1.55
C GLU A 120 5.14 22.63 2.23
N ASN A 121 5.31 23.62 3.10
CA ASN A 121 6.49 23.81 3.96
C ASN A 121 6.36 22.89 5.18
N TYR A 122 7.42 22.12 5.46
CA TYR A 122 7.51 21.23 6.63
C TYR A 122 8.10 21.95 7.84
N GLU A 123 7.78 21.48 9.05
CA GLU A 123 8.38 21.92 10.32
C GLU A 123 9.86 21.49 10.43
N ASP A 124 10.68 22.27 11.15
CA ASP A 124 12.14 22.10 11.18
C ASP A 124 12.62 20.80 11.85
N ASP A 125 11.96 20.30 12.91
CA ASP A 125 12.30 19.02 13.58
C ASP A 125 12.07 17.78 12.68
N PHE A 126 11.16 17.90 11.73
CA PHE A 126 10.89 16.85 10.75
C PHE A 126 11.98 16.82 9.67
N ARG A 127 12.56 17.98 9.34
CA ARG A 127 13.62 18.12 8.34
C ARG A 127 14.93 17.45 8.76
N GLU A 128 15.34 17.58 10.03
CA GLU A 128 16.59 16.96 10.50
C GLU A 128 16.51 15.41 10.44
N ASN A 129 15.38 14.83 10.85
CA ASN A 129 15.14 13.38 10.73
C ASN A 129 15.03 12.94 9.26
N LEU A 130 14.45 13.78 8.38
CA LEU A 130 14.39 13.51 6.95
C LEU A 130 15.78 13.42 6.30
N GLU A 131 16.73 14.28 6.69
CA GLU A 131 18.07 14.29 6.10
C GLU A 131 18.84 12.98 6.32
N SER A 132 18.71 12.34 7.49
CA SER A 132 19.36 11.04 7.76
C SER A 132 18.81 9.94 6.86
N VAL A 133 17.49 9.95 6.62
CA VAL A 133 16.81 8.93 5.81
C VAL A 133 16.93 9.20 4.31
N GLN A 134 17.04 10.46 3.90
CA GLN A 134 17.34 10.86 2.52
C GLN A 134 18.72 10.37 2.06
N LYS A 135 19.73 10.35 2.96
CA LYS A 135 21.06 9.80 2.65
C LYS A 135 21.01 8.31 2.27
N ASN A 136 20.09 7.55 2.88
CA ASN A 136 19.89 6.11 2.62
C ASN A 136 18.51 5.81 2.01
N PHE A 137 18.06 6.66 1.08
CA PHE A 137 16.69 6.61 0.55
C PHE A 137 16.34 5.27 -0.11
N SER A 138 17.29 4.63 -0.81
CA SER A 138 17.09 3.29 -1.41
C SER A 138 16.81 2.22 -0.36
N SER A 139 17.54 2.25 0.75
CA SER A 139 17.33 1.34 1.88
C SER A 139 16.00 1.62 2.58
N PHE A 140 15.62 2.89 2.74
CA PHE A 140 14.29 3.25 3.22
C PHE A 140 13.19 2.71 2.31
N ALA A 141 13.30 2.92 0.99
CA ALA A 141 12.33 2.45 0.01
C ALA A 141 12.18 0.92 0.01
N PHE A 142 13.25 0.20 0.32
CA PHE A 142 13.24 -1.25 0.47
C PHE A 142 12.60 -1.71 1.81
N TRP A 143 13.19 -1.30 2.95
CA TRP A 143 12.80 -1.80 4.26
C TRP A 143 11.39 -1.36 4.69
N SER A 144 10.98 -0.14 4.33
CA SER A 144 9.60 0.33 4.52
C SER A 144 8.57 -0.63 3.94
N ARG A 145 8.86 -1.22 2.77
CA ARG A 145 7.99 -2.14 2.03
C ARG A 145 8.08 -3.57 2.51
N VAL A 146 9.25 -4.05 2.92
CA VAL A 146 9.37 -5.45 3.35
C VAL A 146 8.93 -5.64 4.80
N TYR A 147 9.28 -4.68 5.68
CA TYR A 147 9.30 -4.95 7.12
C TYR A 147 8.18 -4.27 7.91
N TYR A 148 7.80 -3.04 7.64
CA TYR A 148 7.03 -2.26 8.63
C TYR A 148 5.52 -2.58 8.73
N VAL A 149 5.02 -3.72 8.25
CA VAL A 149 3.58 -4.15 8.22
C VAL A 149 2.62 -3.15 7.54
N PHE A 150 3.09 -1.97 7.12
CA PHE A 150 2.23 -0.99 6.48
C PHE A 150 1.73 -1.50 5.13
N PRO A 151 0.47 -1.17 4.76
CA PRO A 151 -0.02 -1.46 3.42
C PRO A 151 0.89 -0.82 2.38
N LEU A 152 1.17 -1.54 1.29
CA LEU A 152 2.10 -1.08 0.25
C LEU A 152 1.74 0.33 -0.26
N ARG A 153 0.45 0.57 -0.56
CA ARG A 153 -0.06 1.86 -1.04
C ARG A 153 0.14 3.01 -0.04
N THR A 154 0.17 2.71 1.25
CA THR A 154 0.45 3.71 2.29
C THR A 154 1.91 4.14 2.21
N ILE A 155 2.82 3.18 2.10
CA ILE A 155 4.25 3.45 1.96
C ILE A 155 4.54 4.18 0.64
N ASP A 156 3.87 3.80 -0.44
CA ASP A 156 4.00 4.46 -1.75
C ASP A 156 3.58 5.92 -1.71
N SER A 157 2.53 6.24 -0.94
CA SER A 157 2.11 7.63 -0.73
C SER A 157 3.08 8.43 0.15
N TYR A 158 3.83 7.76 1.04
CA TYR A 158 4.80 8.43 1.92
C TYR A 158 6.20 8.54 1.30
N THR A 159 6.56 7.64 0.39
CA THR A 159 7.89 7.61 -0.22
C THR A 159 8.27 8.95 -0.88
N PRO A 160 7.35 9.68 -1.55
CA PRO A 160 7.62 11.02 -2.07
C PRO A 160 7.87 12.11 -1.02
N MET A 161 7.38 11.96 0.20
CA MET A 161 7.63 12.94 1.29
C MET A 161 9.07 12.86 1.81
N VAL A 162 9.68 11.68 1.68
CA VAL A 162 11.05 11.37 2.11
C VAL A 162 12.03 11.47 0.91
N TYR A 163 11.52 11.84 -0.26
CA TYR A 163 12.26 11.85 -1.51
C TYR A 163 13.28 13.00 -1.55
N PRO A 164 14.59 12.72 -1.76
CA PRO A 164 15.58 13.78 -1.94
C PRO A 164 15.34 14.50 -3.27
N GLU A 165 15.24 15.84 -3.25
CA GLU A 165 14.98 16.67 -4.45
C GLU A 165 15.98 16.44 -5.60
N LYS A 166 17.18 15.92 -5.30
CA LYS A 166 18.29 15.73 -6.25
C LYS A 166 18.38 14.34 -6.87
N THR A 167 17.65 13.35 -6.37
CA THR A 167 17.69 11.98 -6.93
C THR A 167 16.66 11.82 -8.06
N PRO A 168 16.96 11.11 -9.16
CA PRO A 168 15.96 10.74 -10.16
C PRO A 168 15.16 9.51 -9.72
N LEU A 169 13.85 9.46 -9.99
CA LEU A 169 12.93 8.45 -9.46
C LEU A 169 13.35 7.04 -9.90
N PHE A 170 13.94 6.97 -11.09
CA PHE A 170 14.46 5.76 -11.69
C PHE A 170 15.56 5.08 -10.85
N ALA A 171 16.38 5.84 -10.11
CA ALA A 171 17.46 5.28 -9.30
C ALA A 171 16.94 4.41 -8.14
N VAL A 172 15.69 4.60 -7.74
CA VAL A 172 15.08 3.96 -6.56
C VAL A 172 14.19 2.79 -6.96
N LEU A 173 13.78 2.74 -8.25
CA LEU A 173 12.94 1.69 -8.79
C LEU A 173 13.50 0.28 -8.60
N PRO A 174 14.82 0.00 -8.74
CA PRO A 174 15.35 -1.33 -8.48
C PRO A 174 15.11 -1.80 -7.04
N SER A 175 15.31 -0.91 -6.06
CA SER A 175 15.09 -1.22 -4.64
C SER A 175 13.60 -1.46 -4.34
N VAL A 176 12.73 -0.66 -4.96
CA VAL A 176 11.27 -0.82 -4.85
C VAL A 176 10.81 -2.13 -5.50
N ALA A 177 11.29 -2.43 -6.70
CA ALA A 177 11.00 -3.67 -7.42
C ALA A 177 11.41 -4.88 -6.59
N PHE A 178 12.63 -4.90 -6.07
CA PHE A 178 13.13 -6.01 -5.25
C PHE A 178 12.32 -6.17 -3.95
N ALA A 179 11.92 -5.06 -3.31
CA ALA A 179 11.07 -5.11 -2.13
C ALA A 179 9.67 -5.68 -2.42
N ILE A 180 9.05 -5.28 -3.55
CA ILE A 180 7.75 -5.82 -3.98
C ILE A 180 7.87 -7.31 -4.28
N PHE A 181 8.93 -7.72 -4.98
CA PHE A 181 9.21 -9.12 -5.29
C PHE A 181 9.25 -9.96 -4.01
N LEU A 182 10.09 -9.57 -3.03
CA LEU A 182 10.22 -10.30 -1.78
C LEU A 182 8.91 -10.30 -0.96
N ARG A 183 8.20 -9.17 -0.93
CA ARG A 183 6.92 -9.05 -0.23
C ARG A 183 5.85 -9.97 -0.82
N MET A 184 5.91 -10.26 -2.13
CA MET A 184 4.97 -11.15 -2.80
C MET A 184 5.37 -12.62 -2.71
N LEU A 185 6.67 -12.92 -2.62
CA LEU A 185 7.20 -14.27 -2.76
C LEU A 185 6.57 -15.27 -1.78
N ILE A 186 6.62 -14.99 -0.47
CA ILE A 186 6.12 -15.92 0.56
C ILE A 186 4.60 -16.16 0.43
N PRO A 187 3.75 -15.12 0.34
CA PRO A 187 2.31 -15.30 0.12
C PRO A 187 1.98 -16.08 -1.17
N VAL A 188 2.71 -15.81 -2.26
CA VAL A 188 2.51 -16.51 -3.54
C VAL A 188 2.87 -17.99 -3.44
N LEU A 189 4.02 -18.32 -2.85
CA LEU A 189 4.45 -19.71 -2.69
C LEU A 189 3.49 -20.49 -1.78
N TRP A 190 2.99 -19.84 -0.72
CA TRP A 190 1.94 -20.41 0.11
C TRP A 190 0.65 -20.68 -0.67
N LEU A 191 0.15 -19.71 -1.44
CA LEU A 191 -1.08 -19.88 -2.20
C LEU A 191 -0.92 -20.90 -3.34
N ASN A 192 0.26 -20.99 -3.94
CA ASN A 192 0.59 -22.04 -4.92
C ASN A 192 0.56 -23.43 -4.28
N ALA A 193 1.13 -23.59 -3.08
CA ALA A 193 1.06 -24.85 -2.34
C ALA A 193 -0.39 -25.23 -1.97
N LEU A 194 -1.20 -24.24 -1.55
CA LEU A 194 -2.63 -24.42 -1.31
C LEU A 194 -3.38 -24.84 -2.58
N TYR A 195 -3.09 -24.18 -3.71
CA TYR A 195 -3.69 -24.48 -5.00
C TYR A 195 -3.37 -25.91 -5.45
N SER A 196 -2.09 -26.32 -5.43
CA SER A 196 -1.67 -27.69 -5.78
C SER A 196 -2.31 -28.74 -4.87
N TRP A 197 -2.48 -28.44 -3.57
CA TRP A 197 -3.18 -29.33 -2.66
C TRP A 197 -4.66 -29.54 -3.05
N PHE A 198 -5.33 -28.53 -3.62
CA PHE A 198 -6.70 -28.68 -4.11
C PHE A 198 -6.78 -29.28 -5.53
N SER A 199 -5.82 -29.03 -6.42
CA SER A 199 -5.89 -29.46 -7.83
C SER A 199 -5.28 -30.84 -8.10
N ASP A 200 -4.27 -31.26 -7.34
CA ASP A 200 -3.36 -32.36 -7.70
C ASP A 200 -3.46 -33.60 -6.79
N PHE A 201 -4.61 -33.85 -6.16
CA PHE A 201 -4.83 -35.09 -5.39
C PHE A 201 -4.73 -36.32 -6.31
N GLY A 202 -3.67 -37.08 -6.11
CA GLY A 202 -3.29 -38.25 -6.92
C GLY A 202 -1.77 -38.40 -7.06
N ALA A 203 -1.04 -37.29 -7.01
CA ALA A 203 0.41 -37.28 -6.90
C ALA A 203 0.80 -37.07 -5.42
N ASP A 204 1.42 -38.09 -4.81
CA ASP A 204 1.99 -38.10 -3.45
C ASP A 204 1.34 -37.13 -2.42
N PRO A 205 0.22 -37.54 -1.78
CA PRO A 205 -0.52 -36.67 -0.86
C PRO A 205 0.32 -36.20 0.33
N VAL A 206 1.30 -37.00 0.77
CA VAL A 206 2.19 -36.67 1.88
C VAL A 206 3.12 -35.53 1.50
N ALA A 207 3.63 -35.51 0.27
CA ALA A 207 4.47 -34.42 -0.22
C ALA A 207 3.67 -33.10 -0.31
N LEU A 208 2.43 -33.15 -0.80
CA LEU A 208 1.56 -31.97 -0.88
C LEU A 208 1.23 -31.40 0.52
N GLU A 209 0.87 -32.27 1.47
CA GLU A 209 0.59 -31.88 2.86
C GLU A 209 1.83 -31.28 3.54
N ARG A 210 3.01 -31.89 3.37
CA ARG A 210 4.26 -31.33 3.89
C ARG A 210 4.55 -29.95 3.31
N ASN A 211 4.32 -29.76 2.02
CA ASN A 211 4.59 -28.49 1.34
C ASN A 211 3.66 -27.37 1.83
N ILE A 212 2.37 -27.63 1.97
CA ILE A 212 1.42 -26.63 2.50
C ILE A 212 1.69 -26.30 3.97
N LEU A 213 2.03 -27.29 4.80
CA LEU A 213 2.41 -27.08 6.20
C LEU A 213 3.70 -26.25 6.31
N PHE A 214 4.70 -26.56 5.48
CA PHE A 214 5.95 -25.81 5.41
C PHE A 214 5.67 -24.34 5.09
N TRP A 215 4.99 -24.04 3.98
CA TRP A 215 4.71 -22.66 3.60
C TRP A 215 3.78 -21.94 4.57
N SER A 216 2.86 -22.66 5.23
CA SER A 216 2.02 -22.07 6.28
C SER A 216 2.85 -21.66 7.49
N SER A 217 3.82 -22.48 7.91
CA SER A 217 4.75 -22.11 9.00
C SER A 217 5.63 -20.91 8.64
N VAL A 218 6.17 -20.87 7.42
CA VAL A 218 6.94 -19.72 6.90
C VAL A 218 6.07 -18.47 6.86
N LEU A 219 4.81 -18.56 6.42
CA LEU A 219 3.89 -17.43 6.38
C LEU A 219 3.58 -16.89 7.79
N ILE A 220 3.42 -17.77 8.78
CA ILE A 220 3.24 -17.37 10.18
C ILE A 220 4.47 -16.60 10.66
N VAL A 221 5.67 -17.14 10.49
CA VAL A 221 6.92 -16.47 10.86
C VAL A 221 7.02 -15.11 10.16
N TYR A 222 6.81 -15.07 8.85
CA TYR A 222 6.80 -13.84 8.06
C TYR A 222 5.80 -12.79 8.56
N SER A 223 4.67 -13.22 9.13
CA SER A 223 3.64 -12.32 9.68
C SER A 223 3.94 -11.81 11.09
N VAL A 224 4.69 -12.58 11.89
CA VAL A 224 5.03 -12.28 13.29
C VAL A 224 6.31 -11.46 13.39
N VAL A 225 7.33 -11.81 12.61
CA VAL A 225 8.64 -11.17 12.56
C VAL A 225 8.58 -9.63 12.46
N PRO A 226 7.73 -9.02 11.60
CA PRO A 226 7.63 -7.57 11.55
C PRO A 226 6.84 -6.91 12.71
N ARG A 227 6.22 -7.70 13.59
CA ARG A 227 5.61 -7.24 14.84
C ARG A 227 6.54 -7.34 16.05
N ALA A 228 7.67 -8.03 15.90
CA ALA A 228 8.72 -8.17 16.89
C ALA A 228 9.98 -7.41 16.42
N PRO A 229 10.01 -6.07 16.57
CA PRO A 229 11.10 -5.23 16.07
C PRO A 229 12.46 -5.59 16.69
N GLU A 230 12.47 -6.26 17.85
CA GLU A 230 13.66 -6.73 18.57
C GLU A 230 14.42 -7.84 17.82
N LEU A 231 13.76 -8.56 16.90
CA LEU A 231 14.34 -9.72 16.23
C LEU A 231 15.11 -9.37 14.95
N ILE A 232 15.09 -8.12 14.46
CA ILE A 232 15.70 -7.74 13.17
C ILE A 232 16.48 -6.44 13.22
N ILE A 233 17.61 -6.45 12.49
CA ILE A 233 18.48 -5.32 12.19
C ILE A 233 17.77 -4.38 11.18
N CYS A 234 16.80 -3.60 11.63
CA CYS A 234 16.22 -2.51 10.83
C CYS A 234 16.49 -1.16 11.51
N PRO A 235 16.94 -0.12 10.79
CA PRO A 235 17.22 1.18 11.41
C PRO A 235 15.98 1.80 12.05
N GLU A 236 16.04 2.09 13.36
CA GLU A 236 14.94 2.70 14.11
C GLU A 236 14.51 4.06 13.55
N GLU A 237 15.44 4.77 12.89
CA GLU A 237 15.19 6.05 12.22
C GLU A 237 14.05 5.95 11.20
N PHE A 238 13.97 4.85 10.43
CA PHE A 238 12.91 4.64 9.44
C PHE A 238 11.54 4.46 10.11
N LYS A 239 11.52 3.76 11.24
CA LYS A 239 10.31 3.56 12.05
C LYS A 239 9.79 4.91 12.56
N ASN A 240 10.67 5.70 13.17
CA ASN A 240 10.31 6.98 13.78
C ASN A 240 9.73 7.95 12.74
N ILE A 241 10.30 8.01 11.54
CA ILE A 241 9.75 8.84 10.46
C ILE A 241 8.39 8.33 10.00
N LEU A 242 8.22 7.03 9.75
CA LEU A 242 6.93 6.48 9.33
C LEU A 242 5.81 6.74 10.34
N TYR A 243 6.11 6.77 11.64
CA TYR A 243 5.15 7.13 12.69
C TYR A 243 4.95 8.64 12.85
N LYS A 244 6.00 9.46 12.64
CA LYS A 244 5.94 10.94 12.67
C LYS A 244 5.24 11.53 11.45
N ILE A 245 5.25 10.85 10.30
CA ILE A 245 4.46 11.22 9.13
C ILE A 245 2.98 10.96 9.42
N THR A 246 2.39 11.82 10.25
CA THR A 246 0.95 11.97 10.27
C THR A 246 0.53 12.66 8.97
N PRO A 247 -0.49 12.17 8.26
CA PRO A 247 -1.08 12.97 7.21
C PRO A 247 -1.60 14.23 7.85
N TYR A 248 -1.41 15.33 7.12
CA TYR A 248 -2.22 16.53 7.17
C TYR A 248 -3.68 16.16 7.51
N SER A 249 -4.03 16.20 8.78
CA SER A 249 -5.30 16.81 9.14
C SER A 249 -5.10 18.24 8.71
N VAL A 250 -5.77 18.62 7.64
CA VAL A 250 -6.16 19.99 7.41
C VAL A 250 -6.74 20.50 8.73
N SER A 251 -5.89 21.08 9.57
CA SER A 251 -6.28 22.00 10.63
C SER A 251 -6.71 23.27 9.92
N ARG A 252 -7.81 23.16 9.16
CA ARG A 252 -8.56 24.32 8.67
C ARG A 252 -9.52 24.69 9.79
N LYS A 253 -8.93 25.30 10.82
CA LYS A 253 -9.49 26.09 11.93
C LYS A 253 -8.33 26.25 12.92
N GLN A 254 -7.70 27.39 13.17
CA GLN A 254 -8.03 28.80 12.95
C GLN A 254 -6.68 29.53 12.77
N SER A 255 -6.44 30.24 11.67
CA SER A 255 -6.27 31.69 11.75
C SER A 255 -6.39 32.28 10.35
N LYS A 256 -7.63 32.49 9.93
CA LYS A 256 -8.01 33.53 8.95
C LYS A 256 -9.52 33.72 9.06
N ALA A 257 -9.96 34.16 10.24
CA ALA A 257 -11.11 35.06 10.29
C ALA A 257 -10.62 36.37 9.69
N LYS A 258 -10.81 36.51 8.38
CA LYS A 258 -10.62 37.74 7.64
C LYS A 258 -11.84 38.60 7.95
N SER A 259 -11.74 39.55 8.87
CA SER A 259 -12.57 40.75 8.79
C SER A 259 -11.89 41.69 7.79
N THR A 260 -12.36 41.64 6.56
CA THR A 260 -11.98 42.55 5.48
C THR A 260 -12.51 43.97 5.76
N SER A 261 -11.57 44.91 5.85
CA SER A 261 -11.54 46.28 5.32
C SER A 261 -12.84 47.01 4.95
N ALA A 262 -12.98 48.24 5.45
CA ALA A 262 -13.47 49.38 4.67
C ALA A 262 -12.90 50.71 5.21
N ASP A 263 -12.74 51.65 4.30
CA ASP A 263 -11.82 52.80 4.29
C ASP A 263 -12.44 54.11 4.84
N LYS A 264 -11.57 55.02 5.31
CA LYS A 264 -11.65 56.52 5.39
C LYS A 264 -12.85 57.27 5.99
N LYS A 265 -12.53 58.08 7.04
CA LYS A 265 -12.88 59.51 7.34
C LYS A 265 -12.53 59.70 8.84
N LEU A 266 -11.87 60.72 9.39
CA LEU A 266 -11.81 62.16 9.13
C LEU A 266 -10.62 62.76 9.96
N LYS A 267 -10.22 64.00 9.64
CA LYS A 267 -9.10 64.82 10.17
C LYS A 267 -9.03 65.00 11.71
N ALA A 268 -7.83 65.37 12.18
CA ALA A 268 -7.48 65.92 13.51
C ALA A 268 -8.22 67.24 13.84
N PRO A 269 -8.25 67.66 15.13
CA PRO A 269 -7.28 68.69 15.56
C PRO A 269 -6.76 68.58 17.02
N GLU A 270 -5.80 69.45 17.30
CA GLU A 270 -5.02 69.74 18.52
C GLU A 270 -5.78 69.94 19.83
N SER A 271 -5.12 69.68 20.96
CA SER A 271 -4.97 70.67 22.05
C SER A 271 -3.87 70.27 23.04
N GLU A 272 -2.92 71.20 23.23
CA GLU A 272 -1.98 71.26 24.35
C GLU A 272 -2.68 71.65 25.66
N SER A 273 -2.21 71.12 26.79
CA SER A 273 -2.02 71.77 28.12
C SER A 273 -1.79 70.65 29.18
N ILE A 274 -0.60 70.49 29.77
CA ILE A 274 0.07 71.27 30.83
C ILE A 274 -0.31 70.81 32.27
N ASP A 275 0.74 70.57 33.07
CA ASP A 275 0.87 70.57 34.55
C ASP A 275 0.36 69.37 35.39
N VAL A 276 0.98 68.94 36.52
CA VAL A 276 2.19 69.32 37.27
C VAL A 276 2.49 68.19 38.29
N ALA A 277 3.75 68.13 38.74
CA ALA A 277 4.28 67.28 39.80
C ALA A 277 3.61 67.41 41.18
N GLY A 278 3.75 66.35 42.00
CA GLY A 278 3.62 66.38 43.47
C GLY A 278 4.03 65.02 44.05
N THR A 279 5.28 64.86 44.47
CA THR A 279 5.79 64.90 45.87
C THR A 279 5.30 63.79 46.82
N GLU A 280 6.30 63.07 47.29
CA GLU A 280 6.52 62.22 48.47
C GLU A 280 5.54 62.25 49.66
N SER A 281 5.48 61.06 50.30
CA SER A 281 5.65 60.75 51.73
C SER A 281 4.47 60.05 52.42
N ILE A 282 4.66 58.78 52.77
CA ILE A 282 4.70 58.23 54.14
C ILE A 282 5.80 57.15 54.17
#